data_AF-A0A1Z5YXJ7-F1
#
_entry.id   AF-A0A1Z5YXJ7-F1
#
_cell.length_a   1.000
_cell.length_b   1.000
_cell.length_c   1.000
_cell.angle_alpha   90.00
_cell.angle_beta   90.00
_cell.angle_gamma   90.00
#
_symmetry.space_group_name_H-M   'P 1'
#
loop_
_entity.id
_entity.type
_entity.pdbx_description
1 polymer ?
#
loop_
_entity_poly.entity_id
_entity_poly.type
_entity_poly.pdbx_seq_one_letter_code
_entity_poly.pdbx_strand_id
1 'polypeptide(L)'
;MTETSEPFSEETVLRFARGTRLQYDRVREQWFIQAPERAFIADPSAAEILQLIDGKRTLGTVTDKLLQKFSATRDVLVHDVLHMTRELADKQVLQVV
;
A
#
# COMPACT_ATOMS: atom_id res chain seq x y z
N MET A 1 -7.42 -30.73 4.45
CA MET A 1 -6.60 -29.69 5.09
C MET A 1 -5.43 -29.37 4.16
N THR A 2 -5.69 -28.61 3.11
CA THR A 2 -4.68 -28.14 2.15
C THR A 2 -5.28 -26.97 1.40
N GLU A 3 -5.07 -25.76 1.89
CA GLU A 3 -5.19 -24.55 1.07
C GLU A 3 -3.90 -23.78 1.26
N THR A 4 -2.90 -24.23 0.52
CA THR A 4 -1.69 -23.47 0.21
C THR A 4 -2.09 -22.36 -0.74
N SER A 5 -2.44 -21.21 -0.20
CA SER A 5 -2.53 -19.95 -0.94
C SER A 5 -1.92 -18.95 0.01
N GLU A 6 -0.61 -18.70 -0.09
CA GLU A 6 0.10 -17.77 0.78
C GLU A 6 -0.69 -16.44 0.82
N PRO A 7 -1.41 -16.16 1.92
CA PRO A 7 -2.30 -15.03 1.94
C PRO A 7 -1.40 -13.81 2.06
N PHE A 8 -1.66 -12.83 1.22
CA PHE A 8 -1.12 -11.50 1.38
C PHE A 8 -1.46 -11.05 2.81
N SER A 9 -0.45 -11.02 3.69
CA SER A 9 -0.59 -10.99 5.15
C SER A 9 0.20 -9.83 5.74
N GLU A 10 0.08 -9.61 7.05
CA GLU A 10 0.86 -8.58 7.77
C GLU A 10 2.38 -8.78 7.63
N GLU A 11 2.86 -9.99 7.32
CA GLU A 11 4.28 -10.28 7.10
C GLU A 11 4.76 -9.96 5.68
N THR A 12 3.83 -9.70 4.74
CA THR A 12 4.17 -9.39 3.35
C THR A 12 4.96 -8.08 3.28
N VAL A 13 6.05 -8.10 2.53
CA VAL A 13 6.85 -6.91 2.22
C VAL A 13 6.56 -6.51 0.78
N LEU A 14 6.17 -5.25 0.59
CA LEU A 14 5.86 -4.71 -0.73
C LEU A 14 6.86 -3.64 -1.13
N ARG A 15 7.07 -3.53 -2.43
CA ARG A 15 7.74 -2.40 -3.06
C ARG A 15 6.96 -1.92 -4.28
N PHE A 16 7.22 -0.69 -4.70
CA PHE A 16 6.71 -0.21 -5.98
C PHE A 16 7.27 -1.03 -7.15
N ALA A 17 6.43 -1.25 -8.16
CA ALA A 17 6.84 -1.85 -9.41
C ALA A 17 7.86 -0.94 -10.14
N ARG A 18 8.59 -1.52 -11.10
CA ARG A 18 9.59 -0.76 -11.86
C ARG A 18 8.90 0.31 -12.70
N GLY A 19 9.43 1.53 -12.65
CA GLY A 19 8.81 2.69 -13.31
C GLY A 19 7.57 3.23 -12.59
N THR A 20 7.21 2.66 -11.44
CA THR A 20 6.12 3.14 -10.60
C THR A 20 6.64 3.99 -9.46
N ARG A 21 6.04 5.16 -9.23
CA ARG A 21 6.36 6.06 -8.11
C ARG A 21 5.14 6.78 -7.58
N LEU A 22 5.12 7.01 -6.27
CA LEU A 22 4.20 7.94 -5.63
C LEU A 22 4.74 9.36 -5.74
N GLN A 23 3.89 10.31 -6.15
CA GLN A 23 4.23 11.72 -6.24
C GLN A 23 3.07 12.57 -5.71
N TYR A 24 3.38 13.70 -5.09
CA TYR A 24 2.40 14.68 -4.64
C TYR A 24 2.27 15.81 -5.67
N ASP A 25 1.05 16.08 -6.12
CA ASP A 25 0.74 17.21 -7.00
C ASP A 25 0.37 18.41 -6.12
N ARG A 26 1.23 19.43 -6.12
CA ARG A 26 1.00 20.67 -5.35
C ARG A 26 -0.07 21.56 -5.95
N VAL A 27 -0.35 21.44 -7.26
CA VAL A 27 -1.35 22.26 -7.95
C VAL A 27 -2.75 21.74 -7.63
N ARG A 28 -2.88 20.41 -7.57
CA ARG A 28 -4.15 19.73 -7.28
C ARG A 28 -4.27 19.25 -5.83
N GLU A 29 -3.26 19.54 -5.01
CA GLU A 29 -3.13 19.15 -3.60
C GLU A 29 -3.42 17.66 -3.33
N GLN A 30 -3.08 16.79 -4.28
CA GLN A 30 -3.44 15.37 -4.24
C GLN A 30 -2.23 14.47 -4.49
N TRP A 31 -2.32 13.26 -3.99
CA TRP A 31 -1.32 12.24 -4.27
C TRP A 31 -1.68 11.46 -5.53
N PHE A 32 -0.66 11.11 -6.30
CA PHE A 32 -0.82 10.32 -7.51
C PHE A 32 0.30 9.29 -7.64
N ILE A 33 -0.08 8.12 -8.11
CA ILE A 33 0.82 7.04 -8.43
C ILE A 33 1.04 7.09 -9.93
N GLN A 34 2.25 7.42 -10.36
CA GLN A 34 2.67 7.26 -11.75
C GLN A 34 3.09 5.82 -11.95
N ALA A 35 2.42 5.09 -12.83
CA ALA A 35 2.89 3.84 -13.40
C ALA A 35 3.22 4.06 -14.88
N PRO A 36 3.98 3.16 -15.54
CA PRO A 36 4.46 3.36 -16.90
C PRO A 36 3.34 3.63 -17.93
N GLU A 37 2.21 2.94 -17.79
CA GLU A 37 1.10 3.00 -18.73
C GLU A 37 -0.13 3.72 -18.16
N ARG A 38 -0.14 4.03 -16.85
CA ARG A 38 -1.33 4.51 -16.12
C ARG A 38 -0.94 5.45 -14.98
N ALA A 39 -1.82 6.40 -14.67
CA ALA A 39 -1.73 7.19 -13.44
C ALA A 39 -2.96 6.92 -12.58
N PHE A 40 -2.75 6.72 -11.27
CA PHE A 40 -3.82 6.53 -10.30
C PHE A 40 -3.80 7.68 -9.31
N ILE A 41 -4.98 8.19 -8.94
CA ILE A 41 -5.11 9.15 -7.85
C ILE A 41 -5.12 8.33 -6.56
N ALA A 42 -4.27 8.72 -5.61
CA ALA A 42 -4.25 8.15 -4.28
C ALA A 42 -4.89 9.15 -3.31
N ASP A 43 -5.87 8.68 -2.56
CA ASP A 43 -6.41 9.43 -1.44
C ASP A 43 -5.31 9.69 -0.39
N PRO A 44 -5.45 10.72 0.46
CA PRO A 44 -4.46 11.02 1.48
C PRO A 44 -4.14 9.82 2.40
N SER A 45 -5.15 9.04 2.79
CA SER A 45 -4.96 7.83 3.60
C SER A 45 -4.15 6.78 2.85
N ALA A 46 -4.48 6.54 1.58
CA ALA A 46 -3.74 5.65 0.69
C ALA A 46 -2.29 6.10 0.51
N ALA A 47 -2.07 7.41 0.35
CA ALA A 47 -0.74 7.96 0.22
C ALA A 47 0.10 7.79 1.50
N GLU A 48 -0.49 7.94 2.68
CA GLU A 48 0.21 7.67 3.96
C GLU A 48 0.66 6.22 4.06
N ILE A 49 -0.18 5.27 3.64
CA ILE A 49 0.18 3.85 3.56
C ILE A 49 1.34 3.67 2.57
N LEU A 50 1.19 4.17 1.35
CA LEU A 50 2.14 4.01 0.25
C LEU A 50 3.50 4.67 0.50
N GLN A 51 3.54 5.77 1.25
CA GLN A 51 4.78 6.41 1.70
C GLN A 51 5.59 5.54 2.67
N LEU A 52 4.95 4.58 3.35
CA LEU A 52 5.63 3.65 4.26
C LEU A 52 6.12 2.38 3.55
N ILE A 53 5.70 2.16 2.31
CA ILE A 53 6.07 1.01 1.46
C ILE A 53 7.42 1.26 0.80
N ASP A 54 8.48 0.78 1.46
CA ASP A 54 9.87 0.97 1.03
C ASP A 54 10.55 -0.33 0.53
N GLY A 55 9.84 -1.47 0.45
CA GLY A 55 10.44 -2.77 0.13
C GLY A 55 11.23 -3.41 1.27
N LYS A 56 11.18 -2.84 2.48
CA LYS A 56 11.90 -3.33 3.68
C LYS A 56 11.00 -3.62 4.88
N ARG A 57 9.84 -2.96 4.95
CA ARG A 57 8.90 -3.06 6.06
C ARG A 57 7.76 -3.98 5.68
N THR A 58 7.32 -4.79 6.64
CA THR A 58 6.14 -5.64 6.50
C THR A 58 4.86 -4.80 6.65
N LEU A 59 3.76 -5.27 6.07
CA LEU A 59 2.46 -4.59 6.18
C LEU A 59 1.99 -4.41 7.63
N GLY A 60 2.29 -5.35 8.53
CA GLY A 60 1.99 -5.25 9.95
C GLY A 60 2.74 -4.09 10.62
N THR A 61 4.00 -3.87 10.25
CA THR A 61 4.77 -2.71 10.73
C THR A 61 4.21 -1.39 10.19
N VAL A 62 3.73 -1.40 8.94
CA VAL A 62 3.08 -0.25 8.32
C VAL A 62 1.77 0.06 9.04
N THR A 63 0.92 -0.94 9.26
CA THR A 63 -0.32 -0.82 10.02
C THR A 63 -0.09 -0.29 11.43
N ASP A 64 0.91 -0.81 12.16
CA ASP A 64 1.20 -0.35 13.52
C ASP A 64 1.54 1.16 13.57
N LYS A 65 2.33 1.63 12.59
CA LYS A 65 2.61 3.07 12.43
C LYS A 65 1.38 3.88 12.05
N LEU A 66 0.50 3.30 11.23
CA LEU A 66 -0.74 3.96 10.85
C LEU A 66 -1.71 4.02 12.03
N LEU A 67 -1.76 3.03 12.93
CA LEU A 67 -2.57 3.10 14.15
C LEU A 67 -2.20 4.25 15.08
N GLN A 68 -0.92 4.64 15.07
CA GLN A 68 -0.46 5.81 15.83
C GLN A 68 -0.92 7.13 15.19
N LYS A 69 -1.11 7.16 13.87
CA LYS A 69 -1.51 8.35 13.11
C LYS A 69 -3.02 8.49 12.95
N PHE A 70 -3.67 7.37 12.68
CA PHE A 70 -5.10 7.23 12.45
C PHE A 70 -5.71 6.63 13.71
N SER A 71 -6.66 7.31 14.34
CA SER A 71 -7.41 6.82 15.50
C SER A 71 -8.45 5.76 15.09
N ALA A 72 -8.00 4.71 14.41
CA ALA A 72 -8.81 3.58 13.92
C ALA A 72 -8.47 2.29 14.69
N THR A 73 -9.34 1.29 14.59
CA THR A 73 -9.10 -0.04 15.16
C THR A 73 -8.12 -0.83 14.28
N ARG A 74 -7.20 -1.58 14.91
CA ARG A 74 -6.22 -2.43 14.21
C ARG A 74 -6.84 -3.34 13.16
N ASP A 75 -7.91 -4.03 13.51
CA ASP A 75 -8.58 -4.99 12.63
C ASP A 75 -9.05 -4.34 11.32
N VAL A 76 -9.71 -3.19 11.43
CA VAL A 76 -10.19 -2.40 10.28
C VAL A 76 -9.02 -1.91 9.43
N LEU A 77 -7.95 -1.42 10.07
CA LEU A 77 -6.79 -0.88 9.36
C LEU A 77 -5.99 -1.98 8.66
N VAL A 78 -5.80 -3.14 9.30
CA VAL A 78 -5.16 -4.30 8.66
C VAL A 78 -5.97 -4.71 7.43
N HIS A 79 -7.28 -4.86 7.59
CA HIS A 79 -8.14 -5.26 6.48
C HIS A 79 -8.08 -4.27 5.31
N ASP A 80 -8.18 -2.97 5.59
CA ASP A 80 -8.12 -1.90 4.60
C ASP A 80 -6.75 -1.85 3.89
N VAL A 81 -5.65 -1.89 4.66
CA VAL A 81 -4.29 -1.90 4.11
C VAL A 81 -4.07 -3.11 3.22
N LEU A 82 -4.45 -4.31 3.67
CA LEU A 82 -4.30 -5.55 2.90
C LEU A 82 -5.13 -5.49 1.62
N HIS A 83 -6.41 -5.08 1.70
CA HIS A 83 -7.29 -4.97 0.54
C HIS A 83 -6.76 -3.96 -0.49
N MET A 84 -6.40 -2.76 -0.03
CA MET A 84 -5.85 -1.70 -0.88
C MET A 84 -4.56 -2.14 -1.59
N THR A 85 -3.62 -2.70 -0.84
CA THR A 85 -2.32 -3.08 -1.40
C THR A 85 -2.41 -4.32 -2.29
N ARG A 86 -3.37 -5.23 -2.04
CA ARG A 86 -3.72 -6.33 -2.94
C ARG A 86 -4.25 -5.81 -4.29
N GLU A 87 -5.18 -4.86 -4.27
CA GLU A 87 -5.72 -4.22 -5.48
C GLU A 87 -4.62 -3.54 -6.30
N LEU A 88 -3.68 -2.86 -5.64
CA LEU A 88 -2.54 -2.25 -6.32
C LEU A 88 -1.54 -3.28 -6.86
N ALA A 89 -1.37 -4.42 -6.17
CA ALA A 89 -0.56 -5.52 -6.69
C ALA A 89 -1.19 -6.16 -7.93
N ASP A 90 -2.51 -6.35 -7.95
CA ASP A 90 -3.25 -6.85 -9.12
C ASP A 90 -3.07 -5.92 -10.33
N LYS A 91 -3.12 -4.60 -10.09
CA LYS A 91 -2.86 -3.56 -11.10
C LYS A 91 -1.38 -3.41 -11.49
N GLN A 92 -0.48 -4.28 -11.03
CA GLN A 92 0.97 -4.23 -11.29
C GLN A 92 1.64 -2.93 -10.81
N VAL A 93 1.05 -2.26 -9.82
CA VAL A 93 1.58 -1.03 -9.19
C VAL A 93 2.55 -1.39 -8.06
N LEU A 94 2.18 -2.38 -7.26
CA LEU A 94 3.00 -2.93 -6.18
C LEU A 94 3.42 -4.37 -6.52
N GLN A 95 4.53 -4.81 -5.94
CA GLN A 95 5.00 -6.18 -6.06
C GLN A 95 5.55 -6.65 -4.71
N VAL A 96 5.35 -7.93 -4.42
CA VAL A 96 5.97 -8.60 -3.26
C VAL A 96 7.47 -8.68 -3.49
N VAL A 97 8.24 -8.49 -2.42
CA VAL A 97 9.72 -8.53 -2.44
C VAL A 97 10.24 -9.94 -2.28
#